data_AF-A0A382ISF3-F1
#
_entry.id   AF-A0A382ISF3-F1
#
_cell.length_a   1.000
_cell.length_b   1.000
_cell.length_c   1.000
_cell.angle_alpha   90.00
_cell.angle_beta   90.00
_cell.angle_gamma   90.00
#
_symmetry.space_group_name_H-M   'P 1'
#
loop_
_entity.id
_entity.type
_entity.pdbx_description
1 polymer ?
#
loop_
_entity_poly.entity_id
_entity_poly.type
_entity_poly.pdbx_seq_one_letter_code
_entity_poly.pdbx_strand_id
1 'polypeptide(L)'
;LSVDWLNNNPPNQGANWYCAQECSIRLINLLLCNDMIGQRGSVATFNSLVEVHCRRIQSTKVYGRSQNNNHGITEAAALYIGGIWLKENVGSREEYVRFIRVSRSMLLERVSKLIFVDGGFSQYSTNYHRLLMDTLVQVEAWRSKLAIEPFPIDYYERVRLALGWLKSVCEPETGLTPNLGANDGARLFQISDEPYEDFRPTIRLADYYFGVGVSFDTEVKEFAWNQKIKEINSSDTVRVSRVFSNFGLVALHNDVFDVFVRFANFEFRPSQADCLHVDLFVGGKNLLCDAGSYSYHDHEHLYFSGTGCHNTIVFDDRDQMPRVGKFLFGQWLEMDEVAAIETQGVSKSWVGQFT
;
A
#
# COMPACT_ATOMS: atom_id res chain seq x y z
N LEU A 1 -8.33 27.83 8.87
CA LEU A 1 -8.70 26.52 8.28
C LEU A 1 -9.16 25.52 9.35
N SER A 2 -8.40 25.26 10.42
CA SER A 2 -8.79 24.25 11.43
C SER A 2 -10.06 24.57 12.24
N VAL A 3 -10.26 25.83 12.65
CA VAL A 3 -11.42 26.22 13.50
C VAL A 3 -12.75 26.16 12.74
N ASP A 4 -12.81 26.79 11.57
CA ASP A 4 -14.03 26.80 10.75
C ASP A 4 -14.45 25.38 10.32
N TRP A 5 -13.48 24.55 9.92
CA TRP A 5 -13.78 23.16 9.58
C TRP A 5 -14.32 22.38 10.78
N LEU A 6 -13.74 22.54 11.98
CA LEU A 6 -14.24 21.87 13.19
C LEU A 6 -15.65 22.32 13.58
N ASN A 7 -15.97 23.61 13.41
CA ASN A 7 -17.31 24.13 13.70
C ASN A 7 -18.37 23.54 12.76
N ASN A 8 -18.02 23.34 11.49
CA ASN A 8 -18.92 22.76 10.48
C ASN A 8 -18.85 21.22 10.41
N ASN A 9 -17.86 20.60 11.05
CA ASN A 9 -17.66 19.15 11.07
C ASN A 9 -17.36 18.67 12.50
N PRO A 10 -18.37 18.72 13.40
CA PRO A 10 -18.17 18.37 14.79
C PRO A 10 -17.62 16.94 14.94
N PRO A 11 -16.68 16.71 15.86
CA PRO A 11 -16.10 15.39 16.07
C PRO A 11 -17.12 14.29 16.30
N ASN A 12 -16.90 13.14 15.66
CA ASN A 12 -17.79 11.97 15.71
C ASN A 12 -19.20 12.23 15.16
N GLN A 13 -19.40 13.27 14.35
CA GLN A 13 -20.69 13.59 13.73
C GLN A 13 -20.55 13.73 12.21
N GLY A 14 -21.56 13.24 11.49
CA GLY A 14 -21.64 13.35 10.03
C GLY A 14 -20.62 12.51 9.27
N ALA A 15 -20.64 12.66 7.93
CA ALA A 15 -19.85 11.85 7.01
C ALA A 15 -18.34 11.97 7.27
N ASN A 16 -17.84 13.17 7.57
CA ASN A 16 -16.42 13.43 7.78
C ASN A 16 -15.81 12.69 8.98
N TRP A 17 -16.62 12.14 9.89
CA TRP A 17 -16.13 11.34 11.02
C TRP A 17 -16.60 9.88 10.97
N TYR A 18 -17.28 9.47 9.89
CA TYR A 18 -17.86 8.14 9.77
C TYR A 18 -16.79 7.06 9.66
N CYS A 19 -15.82 7.21 8.75
CA CYS A 19 -14.74 6.27 8.54
C CYS A 19 -13.48 6.67 9.32
N ALA A 20 -12.93 5.73 10.10
CA ALA A 20 -11.70 5.98 10.85
C ALA A 20 -10.47 6.09 9.94
N GLN A 21 -10.42 5.33 8.85
CA GLN A 21 -9.36 5.46 7.85
C GLN A 21 -9.35 6.87 7.23
N GLU A 22 -10.51 7.44 6.88
CA GLU A 22 -10.56 8.83 6.39
C GLU A 22 -10.04 9.82 7.44
N CYS A 23 -10.38 9.61 8.72
CA CYS A 23 -9.82 10.39 9.81
C CYS A 23 -8.29 10.25 9.89
N SER A 24 -7.77 9.04 9.68
CA SER A 24 -6.34 8.76 9.64
C SER A 24 -5.63 9.47 8.48
N ILE A 25 -6.19 9.40 7.27
CA ILE A 25 -5.68 10.06 6.07
C ILE A 25 -5.62 11.57 6.28
N ARG A 26 -6.71 12.16 6.81
CA ARG A 26 -6.73 13.59 7.14
C ARG A 26 -5.71 13.95 8.20
N LEU A 27 -5.57 13.14 9.26
CA LEU A 27 -4.62 13.42 10.33
C LEU A 27 -3.18 13.47 9.80
N ILE A 28 -2.77 12.47 9.01
CA ILE A 28 -1.41 12.45 8.44
C ILE A 28 -1.20 13.65 7.53
N ASN A 29 -2.15 13.95 6.62
CA ASN A 29 -2.05 15.11 5.74
C ASN A 29 -2.03 16.45 6.49
N LEU A 30 -2.80 16.60 7.57
CA LEU A 30 -2.78 17.80 8.41
C LEU A 30 -1.41 18.02 9.08
N LEU A 31 -0.80 16.94 9.59
CA LEU A 31 0.54 16.99 10.19
C LEU A 31 1.59 17.33 9.14
N LEU A 32 1.54 16.71 7.96
CA LEU A 32 2.43 17.02 6.84
C LEU A 32 2.32 18.48 6.39
N CYS A 33 1.10 18.96 6.17
CA CYS A 33 0.86 20.36 5.82
C CYS A 33 1.40 21.32 6.88
N ASN A 34 1.18 21.02 8.17
CA ASN A 34 1.68 21.84 9.27
C ASN A 34 3.22 21.88 9.31
N ASP A 35 3.86 20.74 9.04
CA ASP A 35 5.31 20.64 8.96
C ASP A 35 5.88 21.46 7.80
N MET A 36 5.31 21.33 6.61
CA MET A 36 5.76 22.03 5.40
C MET A 36 5.65 23.56 5.49
N ILE A 37 4.58 24.07 6.10
CA ILE A 37 4.36 25.53 6.18
C ILE A 37 5.07 26.19 7.38
N GLY A 38 5.75 25.39 8.21
CA GLY A 38 6.47 25.85 9.40
C GLY A 38 5.53 26.41 10.49
N GLN A 39 4.54 25.60 10.92
CA GLN A 39 3.51 25.89 11.93
C GLN A 39 2.94 27.32 11.89
N ARG A 40 1.73 27.47 11.37
CA ARG A 40 1.03 28.76 11.31
C ARG A 40 -0.30 28.73 12.06
N GLY A 41 -0.55 29.74 12.89
CA GLY A 41 -1.78 29.89 13.66
C GLY A 41 -1.71 29.31 15.07
N SER A 42 -2.88 29.03 15.67
CA SER A 42 -2.99 28.57 17.06
C SER A 42 -2.49 27.13 17.24
N VAL A 43 -1.34 26.99 17.90
CA VAL A 43 -0.73 25.70 18.30
C VAL A 43 -1.71 24.86 19.11
N ALA A 44 -2.39 25.48 20.10
CA ALA A 44 -3.33 24.79 20.97
C ALA A 44 -4.49 24.19 20.17
N THR A 45 -5.07 24.95 19.24
CA THR A 45 -6.17 24.48 18.39
C THR A 45 -5.74 23.32 17.49
N PHE A 46 -4.55 23.41 16.89
CA PHE A 46 -4.03 22.33 16.05
C PHE A 46 -3.80 21.05 16.86
N ASN A 47 -3.22 21.15 18.04
CA ASN A 47 -3.00 20.00 18.92
C ASN A 47 -4.32 19.39 19.40
N SER A 48 -5.35 20.19 19.69
CA SER A 48 -6.70 19.67 19.98
C SER A 48 -7.30 18.94 18.78
N LEU A 49 -7.08 19.41 17.55
CA LEU A 49 -7.52 18.74 16.33
C LEU A 49 -6.84 17.36 16.18
N VAL A 50 -5.54 17.27 16.42
CA VAL A 50 -4.77 16.01 16.41
C VAL A 50 -5.31 15.05 17.47
N GLU A 51 -5.51 15.53 18.70
CA GLU A 51 -6.01 14.76 19.84
C GLU A 51 -7.38 14.12 19.55
N VAL A 52 -8.31 14.88 18.97
CA VAL A 52 -9.62 14.39 18.58
C VAL A 52 -9.54 13.31 17.49
N HIS A 53 -8.69 13.48 16.48
CA HIS A 53 -8.49 12.45 15.45
C HIS A 53 -7.93 11.16 16.06
N CYS A 54 -6.91 11.25 16.92
CA CYS A 54 -6.35 10.10 17.62
C CYS A 54 -7.42 9.34 18.43
N ARG A 55 -8.28 10.06 19.18
CA ARG A 55 -9.39 9.47 19.92
C ARG A 55 -10.40 8.76 19.02
N ARG A 56 -10.78 9.39 17.89
CA ARG A 56 -11.68 8.78 16.91
C ARG A 56 -11.11 7.47 16.38
N ILE A 57 -9.85 7.45 15.97
CA ILE A 57 -9.18 6.27 15.41
C ILE A 57 -9.10 5.16 16.47
N GLN A 58 -8.65 5.51 17.68
CA GLN A 58 -8.52 4.58 18.79
C GLN A 58 -9.85 3.90 19.17
N SER A 59 -10.99 4.59 19.00
CA SER A 59 -12.31 4.08 19.35
C SER A 59 -12.78 2.93 18.45
N THR A 60 -12.35 2.88 17.19
CA THR A 60 -12.77 1.86 16.21
C THR A 60 -11.65 0.93 15.74
N LYS A 61 -10.47 0.98 16.38
CA LYS A 61 -9.31 0.14 16.02
C LYS A 61 -9.61 -1.36 15.84
N VAL A 62 -10.59 -1.90 16.58
CA VAL A 62 -10.98 -3.32 16.47
C VAL A 62 -11.62 -3.60 15.12
N TYR A 63 -12.46 -2.69 14.64
CA TYR A 63 -13.09 -2.76 13.32
C TYR A 63 -12.06 -2.64 12.20
N GLY A 64 -11.17 -1.64 12.25
CA GLY A 64 -10.11 -1.48 11.24
C GLY A 64 -9.18 -2.71 11.19
N ARG A 65 -8.86 -3.31 12.34
CA ARG A 65 -8.06 -4.54 12.42
C ARG A 65 -8.78 -5.76 11.84
N SER A 66 -10.10 -5.87 11.99
CA SER A 66 -10.85 -7.05 11.52
C SER A 66 -10.99 -7.11 10.00
N GLN A 67 -10.85 -5.99 9.29
CA GLN A 67 -10.91 -5.95 7.82
C GLN A 67 -9.75 -6.68 7.14
N ASN A 68 -8.59 -6.81 7.82
CA ASN A 68 -7.35 -7.37 7.25
C ASN A 68 -6.98 -6.79 5.86
N ASN A 69 -7.21 -5.50 5.68
CA ASN A 69 -6.87 -4.73 4.48
C ASN A 69 -6.03 -3.48 4.88
N ASN A 70 -5.84 -2.54 3.96
CA ASN A 70 -5.10 -1.31 4.20
C ASN A 70 -5.64 -0.41 5.36
N HIS A 71 -6.88 -0.57 5.82
CA HIS A 71 -7.44 0.24 6.90
C HIS A 71 -6.63 0.07 8.18
N GLY A 72 -6.35 -1.19 8.55
CA GLY A 72 -5.64 -1.48 9.79
C GLY A 72 -4.23 -0.86 9.85
N ILE A 73 -3.55 -0.77 8.70
CA ILE A 73 -2.23 -0.13 8.59
C ILE A 73 -2.34 1.38 8.63
N THR A 74 -3.27 1.95 7.85
CA THR A 74 -3.49 3.41 7.78
C THR A 74 -3.91 3.98 9.14
N GLU A 75 -4.83 3.29 9.82
CA GLU A 75 -5.30 3.66 11.16
C GLU A 75 -4.18 3.57 12.20
N ALA A 76 -3.39 2.50 12.18
CA ALA A 76 -2.26 2.35 13.09
C ALA A 76 -1.18 3.42 12.82
N ALA A 77 -0.87 3.70 11.55
CA ALA A 77 0.10 4.72 11.15
C ALA A 77 -0.31 6.11 11.67
N ALA A 78 -1.53 6.54 11.41
CA ALA A 78 -2.00 7.85 11.86
C ALA A 78 -2.05 7.98 13.39
N LEU A 79 -2.47 6.92 14.10
CA LEU A 79 -2.49 6.93 15.56
C LEU A 79 -1.08 6.95 16.15
N TYR A 80 -0.11 6.28 15.50
CA TYR A 80 1.30 6.32 15.90
C TYR A 80 1.88 7.71 15.71
N ILE A 81 1.77 8.25 14.49
CA ILE A 81 2.29 9.58 14.12
C ILE A 81 1.63 10.69 14.98
N GLY A 82 0.30 10.65 15.14
CA GLY A 82 -0.40 11.60 16.00
C GLY A 82 -0.05 11.45 17.47
N GLY A 83 0.15 10.22 17.96
CA GLY A 83 0.59 9.94 19.32
C GLY A 83 1.97 10.51 19.64
N ILE A 84 2.96 10.27 18.76
CA ILE A 84 4.31 10.84 18.93
C ILE A 84 4.28 12.36 18.83
N TRP A 85 3.53 12.93 17.88
CA TRP A 85 3.37 14.39 17.76
C TRP A 85 2.85 15.01 19.05
N LEU A 86 1.76 14.45 19.61
CA LEU A 86 1.15 14.96 20.84
C LEU A 86 2.10 14.84 22.04
N LYS A 87 2.82 13.73 22.16
CA LYS A 87 3.81 13.55 23.23
C LYS A 87 4.91 14.62 23.17
N GLU A 88 5.45 14.88 21.98
CA GLU A 88 6.56 15.84 21.81
C GLU A 88 6.11 17.31 21.86
N ASN A 89 4.89 17.64 21.38
CA ASN A 89 4.44 19.03 21.25
C ASN A 89 3.44 19.49 22.33
N VAL A 90 2.84 18.57 23.09
CA VAL A 90 1.86 18.88 24.14
C VAL A 90 2.33 18.39 25.51
N GLY A 91 2.98 17.22 25.56
CA GLY A 91 3.55 16.62 26.76
C GLY A 91 3.13 15.17 27.00
N SER A 92 3.77 14.52 27.97
CA SER A 92 3.67 13.07 28.22
C SER A 92 2.43 12.66 29.01
N ARG A 93 1.22 12.85 28.46
CA ARG A 93 -0.02 12.28 29.04
C ARG A 93 -0.07 10.77 28.83
N GLU A 94 -0.59 10.03 29.80
CA GLU A 94 -0.77 8.56 29.73
C GLU A 94 -1.58 8.14 28.48
N GLU A 95 -2.56 8.94 28.08
CA GLU A 95 -3.35 8.70 26.87
C GLU A 95 -2.48 8.69 25.60
N TYR A 96 -1.52 9.61 25.48
CA TYR A 96 -0.67 9.72 24.29
C TYR A 96 0.37 8.60 24.25
N VAL A 97 0.93 8.23 25.41
CA VAL A 97 1.78 7.05 25.56
C VAL A 97 1.00 5.79 25.16
N ARG A 98 -0.27 5.69 25.55
CA ARG A 98 -1.15 4.59 25.14
C ARG A 98 -1.41 4.57 23.64
N PHE A 99 -1.64 5.72 23.00
CA PHE A 99 -1.77 5.81 21.53
C PHE A 99 -0.54 5.25 20.84
N ILE A 100 0.67 5.69 21.25
CA ILE A 100 1.94 5.22 20.68
C ILE A 100 2.11 3.72 20.88
N ARG A 101 1.91 3.22 22.12
CA ARG A 101 2.09 1.79 22.43
C ARG A 101 1.16 0.89 21.63
N VAL A 102 -0.13 1.23 21.57
CA VAL A 102 -1.15 0.42 20.87
C VAL A 102 -0.88 0.44 19.37
N SER A 103 -0.68 1.62 18.79
CA SER A 103 -0.44 1.76 17.35
C SER A 103 0.86 1.12 16.90
N ARG A 104 1.94 1.21 17.69
CA ARG A 104 3.20 0.51 17.42
C ARG A 104 3.00 -1.00 17.38
N SER A 105 2.30 -1.58 18.36
CA SER A 105 1.97 -3.00 18.37
C SER A 105 1.11 -3.40 17.16
N MET A 106 0.15 -2.56 16.78
CA MET A 106 -0.66 -2.79 15.58
C MET A 106 0.18 -2.73 14.31
N LEU A 107 1.10 -1.77 14.15
CA LEU A 107 1.98 -1.68 12.98
C LEU A 107 2.83 -2.94 12.82
N LEU A 108 3.45 -3.43 13.91
CA LEU A 108 4.22 -4.67 13.90
C LEU A 108 3.38 -5.87 13.44
N GLU A 109 2.20 -6.02 14.03
CA GLU A 109 1.32 -7.14 13.73
C GLU A 109 0.69 -7.04 12.33
N ARG A 110 0.35 -5.84 11.87
CA ARG A 110 -0.21 -5.62 10.52
C ARG A 110 0.83 -5.80 9.42
N VAL A 111 2.05 -5.30 9.61
CA VAL A 111 3.15 -5.52 8.66
C VAL A 111 3.49 -6.99 8.56
N SER A 112 3.60 -7.69 9.69
CA SER A 112 3.85 -9.14 9.70
C SER A 112 2.71 -9.95 9.07
N LYS A 113 1.45 -9.56 9.31
CA LYS A 113 0.28 -10.31 8.83
C LYS A 113 -0.08 -10.04 7.37
N LEU A 114 -0.01 -8.79 6.92
CA LEU A 114 -0.59 -8.37 5.64
C LEU A 114 0.44 -8.30 4.51
N ILE A 115 1.74 -8.33 4.82
CA ILE A 115 2.81 -8.45 3.83
C ILE A 115 3.30 -9.89 3.84
N PHE A 116 3.19 -10.56 2.70
CA PHE A 116 3.63 -11.93 2.55
C PHE A 116 5.15 -12.08 2.63
N VAL A 117 5.63 -13.32 2.74
CA VAL A 117 7.07 -13.64 2.78
C VAL A 117 7.78 -13.42 1.44
N ASP A 118 7.01 -13.34 0.35
CA ASP A 118 7.51 -12.97 -0.98
C ASP A 118 7.45 -11.45 -1.24
N GLY A 119 6.92 -10.68 -0.28
CA GLY A 119 6.79 -9.23 -0.32
C GLY A 119 5.44 -8.73 -0.83
N GLY A 120 4.58 -9.56 -1.41
CA GLY A 120 3.27 -9.11 -1.88
C GLY A 120 2.36 -8.63 -0.75
N PHE A 121 1.42 -7.73 -1.05
CA PHE A 121 0.42 -7.25 -0.08
C PHE A 121 -0.90 -8.02 -0.19
N SER A 122 -1.55 -8.27 0.96
CA SER A 122 -2.74 -9.12 1.10
C SER A 122 -3.98 -8.69 0.33
N GLN A 123 -3.99 -7.48 -0.27
CA GLN A 123 -5.09 -7.02 -1.11
C GLN A 123 -4.94 -7.40 -2.58
N TYR A 124 -3.85 -8.06 -2.96
CA TYR A 124 -3.61 -8.52 -4.33
C TYR A 124 -3.73 -7.40 -5.37
N SER A 125 -3.30 -6.18 -5.01
CA SER A 125 -3.46 -4.98 -5.84
C SER A 125 -2.21 -4.12 -5.84
N THR A 126 -1.75 -3.73 -7.02
CA THR A 126 -0.57 -2.87 -7.16
C THR A 126 -0.84 -1.47 -6.60
N ASN A 127 -2.04 -0.91 -6.81
CA ASN A 127 -2.41 0.39 -6.26
C ASN A 127 -2.47 0.38 -4.72
N TYR A 128 -3.05 -0.65 -4.11
CA TYR A 128 -3.05 -0.78 -2.65
C TYR A 128 -1.67 -1.13 -2.09
N HIS A 129 -0.80 -1.76 -2.88
CA HIS A 129 0.61 -1.93 -2.52
C HIS A 129 1.35 -0.59 -2.46
N ARG A 130 1.10 0.33 -3.40
CA ARG A 130 1.62 1.71 -3.28
C ARG A 130 1.10 2.40 -2.03
N LEU A 131 -0.21 2.33 -1.77
CA LEU A 131 -0.80 2.94 -0.57
C LEU A 131 -0.15 2.40 0.71
N LEU A 132 0.09 1.10 0.77
CA LEU A 132 0.87 0.47 1.85
C LEU A 132 2.25 1.12 1.99
N MET A 133 3.02 1.16 0.90
CA MET A 133 4.39 1.67 0.91
C MET A 133 4.46 3.14 1.33
N ASP A 134 3.62 3.99 0.72
CA ASP A 134 3.59 5.42 1.07
C ASP A 134 3.20 5.61 2.54
N THR A 135 2.25 4.82 3.07
CA THR A 135 1.84 4.89 4.48
C THR A 135 2.97 4.52 5.44
N LEU A 136 3.73 3.46 5.13
CA LEU A 136 4.86 3.03 5.94
C LEU A 136 6.02 4.01 5.88
N VAL A 137 6.25 4.62 4.71
CA VAL A 137 7.18 5.75 4.56
C VAL A 137 6.80 6.88 5.51
N GLN A 138 5.52 7.26 5.62
CA GLN A 138 5.12 8.30 6.55
C GLN A 138 5.45 7.94 8.01
N VAL A 139 5.21 6.69 8.41
CA VAL A 139 5.55 6.21 9.75
C VAL A 139 7.05 6.38 10.03
N GLU A 140 7.89 5.90 9.12
CA GLU A 140 9.34 5.93 9.30
C GLU A 140 9.91 7.35 9.21
N ALA A 141 9.36 8.18 8.33
CA ALA A 141 9.75 9.57 8.18
C ALA A 141 9.47 10.39 9.44
N TRP A 142 8.27 10.28 10.02
CA TRP A 142 7.94 10.95 11.27
C TRP A 142 8.71 10.38 12.47
N ARG A 143 8.92 9.06 12.51
CA ARG A 143 9.76 8.41 13.53
C ARG A 143 11.18 8.97 13.51
N SER A 144 11.83 8.97 12.34
CA SER A 144 13.19 9.46 12.17
C SER A 144 13.28 10.96 12.46
N LYS A 145 12.34 11.75 11.95
CA LYS A 145 12.28 13.20 12.17
C LYS A 145 12.26 13.59 13.65
N LEU A 146 11.50 12.85 14.45
CA LEU A 146 11.34 13.08 15.88
C LEU A 146 12.29 12.23 16.75
N ALA A 147 13.29 11.60 16.15
CA ALA A 147 14.27 10.74 16.82
C ALA A 147 13.65 9.68 17.76
N ILE A 148 12.52 9.10 17.34
CA ILE A 148 11.82 8.04 18.08
C ILE A 148 12.50 6.70 17.83
N GLU A 149 12.56 5.83 18.85
CA GLU A 149 13.17 4.49 18.76
C GLU A 149 12.74 3.70 17.49
N PRO A 150 13.70 3.16 16.70
CA PRO A 150 13.44 2.30 15.54
C PRO A 150 12.49 1.14 15.86
N PHE A 151 11.78 0.63 14.85
CA PHE A 151 11.07 -0.65 14.98
C PHE A 151 12.07 -1.82 15.08
N PRO A 152 11.68 -3.00 15.57
CA PRO A 152 12.53 -4.19 15.52
C PRO A 152 12.90 -4.57 14.07
N ILE A 153 13.99 -5.32 13.89
CA ILE A 153 14.57 -5.58 12.57
C ILE A 153 13.63 -6.33 11.61
N ASP A 154 12.82 -7.24 12.15
CA ASP A 154 11.86 -8.06 11.40
C ASP A 154 10.78 -7.21 10.71
N TYR A 155 10.36 -6.11 11.32
CA TYR A 155 9.49 -5.11 10.71
C TYR A 155 10.14 -4.52 9.45
N TYR A 156 11.40 -4.08 9.55
CA TYR A 156 12.11 -3.47 8.42
C TYR A 156 12.42 -4.48 7.32
N GLU A 157 12.79 -5.71 7.66
CA GLU A 157 12.97 -6.80 6.70
C GLU A 157 11.68 -7.07 5.91
N ARG A 158 10.53 -7.10 6.61
CA ARG A 158 9.24 -7.29 5.97
C ARG A 158 8.87 -6.14 5.02
N VAL A 159 9.10 -4.89 5.43
CA VAL A 159 8.87 -3.71 4.57
C VAL A 159 9.80 -3.71 3.35
N ARG A 160 11.06 -4.16 3.50
CA ARG A 160 12.00 -4.32 2.37
C ARG A 160 11.54 -5.37 1.37
N LEU A 161 10.93 -6.46 1.82
CA LEU A 161 10.32 -7.44 0.91
C LEU A 161 9.20 -6.79 0.09
N ALA A 162 8.35 -5.97 0.71
CA ALA A 162 7.31 -5.23 -0.01
C ALA A 162 7.87 -4.22 -1.00
N LEU A 163 8.94 -3.50 -0.64
CA LEU A 163 9.66 -2.63 -1.58
C LEU A 163 10.23 -3.44 -2.75
N GLY A 164 10.87 -4.59 -2.46
CA GLY A 164 11.42 -5.48 -3.48
C GLY A 164 10.36 -6.04 -4.43
N TRP A 165 9.17 -6.39 -3.93
CA TRP A 165 8.03 -6.78 -4.74
C TRP A 165 7.63 -5.66 -5.72
N LEU A 166 7.45 -4.44 -5.21
CA LEU A 166 7.04 -3.29 -6.03
C LEU A 166 8.08 -2.96 -7.12
N LYS A 167 9.37 -3.02 -6.76
CA LYS A 167 10.48 -2.83 -7.71
C LYS A 167 10.54 -3.92 -8.78
N SER A 168 10.13 -5.14 -8.46
CA SER A 168 10.13 -6.25 -9.41
C SER A 168 9.05 -6.12 -10.47
N VAL A 169 7.90 -5.53 -10.12
CA VAL A 169 6.77 -5.35 -11.06
C VAL A 169 6.73 -3.98 -11.73
N CYS A 170 7.58 -3.05 -11.30
CA CYS A 170 7.67 -1.72 -11.89
C CYS A 170 8.62 -1.71 -13.09
N GLU A 171 8.16 -1.11 -14.18
CA GLU A 171 8.97 -0.81 -15.35
C GLU A 171 9.85 0.42 -15.04
N PRO A 172 11.18 0.29 -15.04
CA PRO A 172 12.08 1.29 -14.46
C PRO A 172 12.12 2.63 -15.19
N GLU A 173 11.95 2.64 -16.50
CA GLU A 173 12.07 3.87 -17.32
C GLU A 173 10.78 4.69 -17.33
N THR A 174 9.63 4.04 -17.23
CA THR A 174 8.31 4.68 -17.29
C THR A 174 7.64 4.78 -15.92
N GLY A 175 7.99 3.90 -14.99
CA GLY A 175 7.36 3.77 -13.70
C GLY A 175 6.02 3.03 -13.71
N LEU A 176 5.63 2.49 -14.87
CA LEU A 176 4.39 1.76 -15.03
C LEU A 176 4.47 0.40 -14.33
N THR A 177 3.33 -0.07 -13.85
CA THR A 177 3.18 -1.40 -13.27
C THR A 177 1.98 -2.11 -13.90
N PRO A 178 1.91 -3.45 -13.86
CA PRO A 178 0.66 -4.19 -14.09
C PRO A 178 -0.47 -3.63 -13.22
N ASN A 179 -1.65 -3.44 -13.81
CA ASN A 179 -2.82 -2.87 -13.12
C ASN A 179 -3.60 -3.95 -12.37
N LEU A 180 -2.91 -4.64 -11.46
CA LEU A 180 -3.45 -5.82 -10.78
C LEU A 180 -4.47 -5.41 -9.71
N GLY A 181 -5.55 -6.19 -9.64
CA GLY A 181 -6.53 -6.13 -8.56
C GLY A 181 -7.32 -4.84 -8.52
N ALA A 182 -7.97 -4.64 -7.37
CA ALA A 182 -8.77 -3.45 -7.09
C ALA A 182 -7.95 -2.15 -7.19
N ASN A 183 -8.42 -1.21 -8.00
CA ASN A 183 -7.81 0.10 -8.22
C ASN A 183 -8.87 1.21 -8.30
N ASP A 184 -8.91 2.05 -7.27
CA ASP A 184 -9.80 3.22 -7.14
C ASP A 184 -9.06 4.56 -7.27
N GLY A 185 -7.80 4.54 -7.71
CA GLY A 185 -6.99 5.75 -7.77
C GLY A 185 -6.36 6.15 -6.44
N ALA A 186 -6.34 5.29 -5.41
CA ALA A 186 -5.72 5.64 -4.12
C ALA A 186 -4.26 6.14 -4.25
N ARG A 187 -4.07 7.45 -4.06
CA ARG A 187 -2.77 8.13 -3.96
C ARG A 187 -2.86 9.19 -2.86
N LEU A 188 -2.80 8.72 -1.61
CA LEU A 188 -3.13 9.49 -0.41
C LEU A 188 -2.13 10.60 -0.08
N PHE A 189 -0.90 10.46 -0.58
CA PHE A 189 0.20 11.38 -0.34
C PHE A 189 0.76 11.79 -1.70
N GLN A 190 0.57 13.06 -2.07
CA GLN A 190 1.05 13.60 -3.34
C GLN A 190 2.54 13.95 -3.26
N ILE A 191 3.36 12.90 -3.28
CA ILE A 191 4.80 12.93 -3.04
C ILE A 191 5.58 13.60 -4.20
N SER A 192 5.01 13.66 -5.41
CA SER A 192 5.64 14.30 -6.57
C SER A 192 4.61 14.70 -7.63
N ASP A 193 5.03 15.53 -8.59
CA ASP A 193 4.22 15.94 -9.74
C ASP A 193 4.18 14.90 -10.88
N GLU A 194 4.78 13.71 -10.70
CA GLU A 194 4.74 12.66 -11.72
C GLU A 194 3.30 12.10 -11.88
N PRO A 195 2.97 11.57 -13.07
CA PRO A 195 1.66 10.98 -13.35
C PRO A 195 1.23 9.93 -12.32
N TYR A 196 -0.08 9.71 -12.23
CA TYR A 196 -0.65 8.75 -11.28
C TYR A 196 -0.12 7.33 -11.50
N GLU A 197 0.15 6.96 -12.75
CA GLU A 197 0.61 5.64 -13.16
C GLU A 197 2.10 5.43 -12.89
N ASP A 198 2.84 6.47 -12.49
CA ASP A 198 4.27 6.39 -12.19
C ASP A 198 4.50 6.03 -10.70
N PHE A 199 5.02 4.83 -10.47
CA PHE A 199 5.31 4.31 -9.13
C PHE A 199 6.74 4.63 -8.66
N ARG A 200 7.60 5.22 -9.50
CA ARG A 200 8.99 5.55 -9.14
C ARG A 200 9.11 6.52 -7.98
N PRO A 201 8.26 7.55 -7.81
CA PRO A 201 8.32 8.43 -6.65
C PRO A 201 8.15 7.66 -5.32
N THR A 202 7.20 6.72 -5.27
CA THR A 202 7.01 5.84 -4.12
C THR A 202 8.24 4.95 -3.89
N ILE A 203 8.77 4.34 -4.96
CA ILE A 203 9.96 3.47 -4.87
C ILE A 203 11.17 4.25 -4.36
N ARG A 204 11.47 5.43 -4.91
CA ARG A 204 12.62 6.27 -4.51
C ARG A 204 12.51 6.66 -3.04
N LEU A 205 11.34 7.14 -2.62
CA LEU A 205 11.13 7.54 -1.23
C LEU A 205 11.21 6.35 -0.27
N ALA A 206 10.68 5.20 -0.66
CA ALA A 206 10.81 3.97 0.10
C ALA A 206 12.25 3.45 0.17
N ASP A 207 13.03 3.52 -0.93
CA ASP A 207 14.47 3.19 -0.93
C ASP A 207 15.25 4.11 0.03
N TYR A 208 14.93 5.40 0.08
CA TYR A 208 15.57 6.34 1.01
C TYR A 208 15.34 5.97 2.49
N TYR A 209 14.14 5.51 2.84
CA TYR A 209 13.81 5.15 4.22
C TYR A 209 14.14 3.69 4.58
N PHE A 210 14.01 2.76 3.64
CA PHE A 210 14.05 1.32 3.90
C PHE A 210 15.10 0.56 3.09
N GLY A 211 15.78 1.19 2.12
CA GLY A 211 16.74 0.55 1.24
C GLY A 211 17.86 -0.20 1.99
N VAL A 212 18.56 -1.07 1.25
CA VAL A 212 19.71 -1.81 1.78
C VAL A 212 20.81 -0.82 2.18
N GLY A 213 21.43 -1.03 3.34
CA GLY A 213 22.51 -0.17 3.84
C GLY A 213 22.06 1.14 4.47
N VAL A 214 20.74 1.40 4.56
CA VAL A 214 20.22 2.51 5.36
C VAL A 214 20.65 2.33 6.83
N SER A 215 21.40 3.30 7.36
CA SER A 215 21.70 3.40 8.80
C SER A 215 20.53 4.03 9.56
N PHE A 216 20.36 3.59 10.80
CA PHE A 216 19.43 4.17 11.77
C PHE A 216 20.12 5.17 12.72
N ASP A 217 21.39 5.49 12.47
CA ASP A 217 22.11 6.52 13.21
C ASP A 217 21.35 7.85 13.16
N THR A 218 21.41 8.59 14.26
CA THR A 218 20.52 9.69 14.64
C THR A 218 20.59 10.95 13.78
N GLU A 219 21.24 10.91 12.61
CA GLU A 219 21.06 11.98 11.63
C GLU A 219 19.59 12.01 11.21
N VAL A 220 18.93 13.11 11.57
CA VAL A 220 17.54 13.37 11.26
C VAL A 220 17.39 13.33 9.74
N LYS A 221 16.67 12.32 9.23
CA LYS A 221 16.29 12.30 7.83
C LYS A 221 15.26 13.40 7.61
N GLU A 222 15.69 14.50 6.98
CA GLU A 222 14.74 15.52 6.55
C GLU A 222 13.69 14.90 5.63
N PHE A 223 12.46 15.38 5.78
CA PHE A 223 11.35 14.89 4.99
C PHE A 223 11.60 15.26 3.52
N ALA A 224 11.86 14.26 2.67
CA ALA A 224 12.36 14.48 1.31
C ALA A 224 11.31 15.04 0.32
N TRP A 225 10.25 15.71 0.78
CA TRP A 225 9.15 16.22 -0.05
C TRP A 225 9.54 17.36 -1.01
N ASN A 226 10.63 18.09 -0.70
CA ASN A 226 11.04 19.28 -1.44
C ASN A 226 11.91 18.94 -2.65
N GLN A 227 11.29 18.56 -3.78
CA GLN A 227 11.88 18.44 -5.13
C GLN A 227 13.13 17.52 -5.30
N LYS A 228 13.75 17.08 -4.21
CA LYS A 228 14.90 16.18 -4.19
C LYS A 228 14.53 14.72 -4.35
N ILE A 229 13.26 14.35 -4.37
CA ILE A 229 12.86 12.96 -4.63
C ILE A 229 13.37 12.46 -5.97
N LYS A 230 13.43 13.34 -6.97
CA LYS A 230 14.03 13.03 -8.28
C LYS A 230 15.54 12.84 -8.19
N GLU A 231 16.19 13.43 -7.19
CA GLU A 231 17.62 13.32 -6.90
C GLU A 231 17.95 12.10 -6.01
N ILE A 232 16.94 11.45 -5.42
CA ILE A 232 17.14 10.21 -4.69
C ILE A 232 17.42 9.11 -5.71
N ASN A 233 18.68 8.67 -5.74
CA ASN A 233 19.07 7.48 -6.45
C ASN A 233 18.35 6.28 -5.81
N SER A 234 17.36 5.73 -6.50
CA SER A 234 16.86 4.40 -6.19
C SER A 234 17.97 3.39 -6.49
N SER A 235 18.11 2.37 -5.65
CA SER A 235 19.05 1.31 -5.97
C SER A 235 18.59 0.59 -7.24
N ASP A 236 19.49 0.41 -8.22
CA ASP A 236 19.17 -0.39 -9.40
C ASP A 236 18.87 -1.82 -8.95
N THR A 237 17.63 -2.24 -9.13
CA THR A 237 17.26 -3.65 -8.99
C THR A 237 17.34 -4.31 -10.34
N VAL A 238 18.26 -5.25 -10.48
CA VAL A 238 18.20 -6.23 -11.57
C VAL A 238 16.85 -6.92 -11.48
N ARG A 239 16.00 -6.74 -12.50
CA ARG A 239 14.70 -7.41 -12.57
C ARG A 239 14.93 -8.88 -12.89
N VAL A 240 14.78 -9.73 -11.87
CA VAL A 240 14.98 -11.18 -11.97
C VAL A 240 13.62 -11.85 -12.03
N SER A 241 13.47 -12.77 -12.98
CA SER A 241 12.23 -13.53 -13.10
C SER A 241 11.96 -14.34 -11.84
N ARG A 242 10.74 -14.24 -11.31
CA ARG A 242 10.41 -14.74 -9.98
C ARG A 242 8.96 -15.17 -9.90
N VAL A 243 8.72 -16.20 -9.09
CA VAL A 243 7.39 -16.59 -8.62
C VAL A 243 7.17 -15.97 -7.24
N PHE A 244 6.13 -15.14 -7.12
CA PHE A 244 5.60 -14.61 -5.88
C PHE A 244 4.43 -15.50 -5.46
N SER A 245 4.77 -16.62 -4.82
CA SER A 245 3.82 -17.69 -4.52
C SER A 245 2.64 -17.24 -3.66
N ASN A 246 2.87 -16.46 -2.61
CA ASN A 246 1.80 -16.01 -1.70
C ASN A 246 0.96 -14.90 -2.32
N PHE A 247 1.56 -14.03 -3.15
CA PHE A 247 0.80 -13.03 -3.89
C PHE A 247 0.01 -13.64 -5.05
N GLY A 248 0.47 -14.78 -5.60
CA GLY A 248 -0.13 -15.41 -6.78
C GLY A 248 0.30 -14.76 -8.09
N LEU A 249 1.59 -14.48 -8.26
CA LEU A 249 2.11 -13.83 -9.46
C LEU A 249 3.42 -14.45 -9.94
N VAL A 250 3.52 -14.69 -11.24
CA VAL A 250 4.80 -14.96 -11.91
C VAL A 250 5.21 -13.71 -12.65
N ALA A 251 6.44 -13.25 -12.42
CA ALA A 251 7.08 -12.18 -13.18
C ALA A 251 8.21 -12.78 -14.03
N LEU A 252 8.10 -12.67 -15.35
CA LEU A 252 9.11 -13.08 -16.31
C LEU A 252 9.70 -11.82 -16.94
N HIS A 253 11.03 -11.77 -17.01
CA HIS A 253 11.77 -10.58 -17.45
C HIS A 253 12.85 -11.02 -18.44
N ASN A 254 12.99 -10.26 -19.52
CA ASN A 254 14.15 -10.26 -20.40
C ASN A 254 14.38 -8.85 -20.99
N ASP A 255 15.33 -8.73 -21.91
CA ASP A 255 15.73 -7.44 -22.48
C ASP A 255 14.68 -6.79 -23.40
N VAL A 256 13.62 -7.52 -23.77
CA VAL A 256 12.63 -7.11 -24.78
C VAL A 256 11.24 -6.94 -24.17
N PHE A 257 10.84 -7.86 -23.30
CA PHE A 257 9.51 -7.92 -22.73
C PHE A 257 9.51 -8.32 -21.25
N ASP A 258 8.50 -7.83 -20.55
CA ASP A 258 8.10 -8.33 -19.23
C ASP A 258 6.73 -8.98 -19.35
N VAL A 259 6.56 -10.14 -18.72
CA VAL A 259 5.28 -10.87 -18.68
C VAL A 259 4.92 -11.13 -17.23
N PHE A 260 3.69 -10.81 -16.89
CA PHE A 260 3.15 -11.02 -15.55
C PHE A 260 1.94 -11.94 -15.65
N VAL A 261 1.98 -13.07 -14.95
CA VAL A 261 0.90 -14.07 -14.96
C VAL A 261 0.32 -14.21 -13.57
N ARG A 262 -0.96 -13.90 -13.41
CA ARG A 262 -1.71 -14.11 -12.17
C ARG A 262 -2.06 -15.58 -11.98
N PHE A 263 -2.04 -16.06 -10.74
CA PHE A 263 -2.58 -17.37 -10.41
C PHE A 263 -3.18 -17.38 -9.00
N ALA A 264 -4.08 -18.32 -8.75
CA ALA A 264 -4.89 -18.35 -7.53
C ALA A 264 -4.16 -19.03 -6.37
N ASN A 265 -3.63 -18.23 -5.43
CA ASN A 265 -3.10 -18.76 -4.17
C ASN A 265 -3.51 -17.86 -3.00
N PHE A 266 -4.79 -17.90 -2.66
CA PHE A 266 -5.43 -16.88 -1.83
C PHE A 266 -5.42 -17.23 -0.33
N GLU A 267 -4.64 -16.47 0.45
CA GLU A 267 -4.72 -16.45 1.93
C GLU A 267 -5.73 -15.40 2.42
N PHE A 268 -5.99 -14.37 1.61
CA PHE A 268 -6.91 -13.27 1.89
C PHE A 268 -7.94 -13.14 0.78
N ARG A 269 -9.00 -12.36 1.03
CA ARG A 269 -10.11 -12.22 0.09
C ARG A 269 -9.64 -11.61 -1.24
N PRO A 270 -9.77 -12.32 -2.38
CA PRO A 270 -9.51 -11.75 -3.69
C PRO A 270 -10.56 -10.70 -4.05
N SER A 271 -10.17 -9.76 -4.91
CA SER A 271 -11.06 -8.68 -5.38
C SER A 271 -11.57 -8.87 -6.81
N GLN A 272 -10.94 -9.76 -7.58
CA GLN A 272 -11.26 -10.04 -8.98
C GLN A 272 -11.17 -11.56 -9.25
N ALA A 273 -11.81 -12.01 -10.31
CA ALA A 273 -11.73 -13.38 -10.84
C ALA A 273 -10.76 -13.44 -12.04
N ASP A 274 -9.48 -13.18 -11.75
CA ASP A 274 -8.40 -12.87 -12.70
C ASP A 274 -7.35 -13.99 -12.81
N CYS A 275 -7.67 -15.24 -12.47
CA CYS A 275 -6.69 -16.32 -12.50
C CYS A 275 -6.21 -16.57 -13.94
N LEU A 276 -4.89 -16.73 -14.10
CA LEU A 276 -4.18 -16.80 -15.38
C LEU A 276 -4.30 -15.56 -16.27
N HIS A 277 -4.70 -14.41 -15.72
CA HIS A 277 -4.54 -13.13 -16.39
C HIS A 277 -3.07 -12.90 -16.77
N VAL A 278 -2.85 -12.39 -17.99
CA VAL A 278 -1.53 -12.04 -18.51
C VAL A 278 -1.44 -10.54 -18.83
N ASP A 279 -0.51 -9.84 -18.17
CA ASP A 279 0.02 -8.57 -18.66
C ASP A 279 1.29 -8.82 -19.49
N LEU A 280 1.44 -8.08 -20.60
CA LEU A 280 2.61 -8.11 -21.46
C LEU A 280 3.11 -6.68 -21.69
N PHE A 281 4.33 -6.42 -21.23
CA PHE A 281 5.04 -5.18 -21.49
C PHE A 281 6.04 -5.37 -22.62
N VAL A 282 6.09 -4.43 -23.56
CA VAL A 282 7.10 -4.37 -24.63
C VAL A 282 7.61 -2.94 -24.76
N GLY A 283 8.92 -2.75 -24.65
CA GLY A 283 9.55 -1.42 -24.79
C GLY A 283 8.97 -0.37 -23.84
N GLY A 284 8.74 -0.74 -22.57
CA GLY A 284 8.22 0.17 -21.54
C GLY A 284 6.71 0.40 -21.57
N LYS A 285 5.96 -0.28 -22.44
CA LYS A 285 4.49 -0.10 -22.56
C LYS A 285 3.76 -1.40 -22.27
N ASN A 286 2.71 -1.33 -21.45
CA ASN A 286 1.80 -2.45 -21.25
C ASN A 286 0.85 -2.59 -22.45
N LEU A 287 1.03 -3.65 -23.24
CA LEU A 287 0.25 -3.92 -24.46
C LEU A 287 -0.99 -4.79 -24.18
N LEU A 288 -0.93 -5.64 -23.16
CA LEU A 288 -2.03 -6.49 -22.73
C LEU A 288 -2.43 -6.11 -21.30
N CYS A 289 -2.83 -4.85 -21.11
CA CYS A 289 -3.11 -4.36 -19.76
C CYS A 289 -4.44 -4.90 -19.19
N ASP A 290 -4.47 -5.10 -17.88
CA ASP A 290 -5.72 -5.32 -17.15
C ASP A 290 -6.72 -4.17 -17.29
N ALA A 291 -8.01 -4.51 -17.36
CA ALA A 291 -9.11 -3.55 -17.48
C ALA A 291 -9.29 -2.66 -16.22
N GLY A 292 -8.71 -3.05 -15.10
CA GLY A 292 -8.78 -2.32 -13.83
C GLY A 292 -10.15 -2.47 -13.18
N SER A 293 -10.57 -1.47 -12.41
CA SER A 293 -11.84 -1.53 -11.65
C SER A 293 -12.92 -0.54 -12.11
N TYR A 294 -12.57 0.38 -13.00
CA TYR A 294 -13.42 1.46 -13.54
C TYR A 294 -14.09 2.37 -12.48
N SER A 295 -15.14 1.91 -11.79
CA SER A 295 -15.89 2.68 -10.81
C SER A 295 -16.54 1.76 -9.77
N TYR A 296 -16.27 1.96 -8.48
CA TYR A 296 -16.95 1.17 -7.42
C TYR A 296 -18.42 1.56 -7.19
N HIS A 297 -18.87 2.68 -7.74
CA HIS A 297 -20.26 3.12 -7.57
C HIS A 297 -21.17 2.48 -8.60
N ASP A 298 -20.70 2.37 -9.85
CA ASP A 298 -21.46 1.85 -10.98
C ASP A 298 -21.69 0.34 -10.86
N HIS A 299 -22.76 -0.18 -11.45
CA HIS A 299 -22.99 -1.62 -11.60
C HIS A 299 -21.96 -2.28 -12.54
N GLU A 300 -21.36 -1.52 -13.46
CA GLU A 300 -20.33 -2.01 -14.39
C GLU A 300 -19.09 -2.60 -13.70
N HIS A 301 -18.80 -2.22 -12.44
CA HIS A 301 -17.70 -2.80 -11.65
C HIS A 301 -17.73 -4.33 -11.55
N LEU A 302 -18.91 -4.95 -11.72
CA LEU A 302 -19.05 -6.40 -11.73
C LEU A 302 -18.33 -7.02 -12.92
N TYR A 303 -18.41 -6.39 -14.10
CA TYR A 303 -17.68 -6.82 -15.29
C TYR A 303 -16.17 -6.71 -15.07
N PHE A 304 -15.71 -5.56 -14.56
CA PHE A 304 -14.30 -5.26 -14.28
C PHE A 304 -13.67 -6.08 -13.13
N SER A 305 -14.48 -6.85 -12.41
CA SER A 305 -13.99 -7.80 -11.41
C SER A 305 -14.25 -9.26 -11.82
N GLY A 306 -14.91 -9.48 -12.96
CA GLY A 306 -15.23 -10.80 -13.50
C GLY A 306 -14.20 -11.25 -14.53
N THR A 307 -14.19 -12.54 -14.84
CA THR A 307 -13.17 -13.17 -15.70
C THR A 307 -13.15 -12.61 -17.12
N GLY A 308 -14.31 -12.21 -17.65
CA GLY A 308 -14.44 -11.74 -19.04
C GLY A 308 -13.80 -10.39 -19.37
N CYS A 309 -13.27 -9.65 -18.39
CA CYS A 309 -12.51 -8.43 -18.65
C CYS A 309 -10.98 -8.63 -18.58
N HIS A 310 -10.53 -9.85 -18.31
CA HIS A 310 -9.12 -10.19 -18.11
C HIS A 310 -8.57 -10.97 -19.32
N ASN A 311 -7.26 -10.87 -19.57
CA ASN A 311 -6.55 -11.66 -20.58
C ASN A 311 -6.38 -13.12 -20.12
N THR A 312 -7.49 -13.85 -20.05
CA THR A 312 -7.56 -15.25 -19.62
C THR A 312 -8.69 -15.99 -20.37
N ILE A 313 -8.89 -17.26 -20.06
CA ILE A 313 -9.91 -18.11 -20.68
C ILE A 313 -11.21 -18.03 -19.87
N VAL A 314 -12.34 -17.84 -20.58
CA VAL A 314 -13.70 -17.90 -20.03
C VAL A 314 -14.40 -19.15 -20.56
N PHE A 315 -15.09 -19.88 -19.67
CA PHE A 315 -15.90 -21.04 -20.03
C PHE A 315 -17.39 -20.73 -19.81
N ASP A 316 -18.22 -20.96 -20.83
CA ASP A 316 -19.68 -20.78 -20.79
C ASP A 316 -20.13 -19.42 -20.23
N ASP A 317 -19.41 -18.34 -20.55
CA ASP A 317 -19.68 -16.97 -20.07
C ASP A 317 -19.76 -16.83 -18.54
N ARG A 318 -19.03 -17.68 -17.79
CA ARG A 318 -19.00 -17.69 -16.33
C ARG A 318 -17.68 -17.17 -15.76
N ASP A 319 -17.78 -16.43 -14.66
CA ASP A 319 -16.64 -16.08 -13.81
C ASP A 319 -16.02 -17.36 -13.23
N GLN A 320 -14.68 -17.38 -13.11
CA GLN A 320 -13.91 -18.45 -12.50
C GLN A 320 -14.28 -18.74 -11.03
N MET A 321 -14.83 -17.74 -10.33
CA MET A 321 -15.30 -17.86 -8.95
C MET A 321 -16.74 -17.34 -8.84
N PRO A 322 -17.62 -18.02 -8.07
CA PRO A 322 -18.98 -17.55 -7.86
C PRO A 322 -19.01 -16.27 -7.03
N ARG A 323 -19.82 -15.30 -7.47
CA ARG A 323 -20.02 -14.05 -6.75
C ARG A 323 -21.08 -14.19 -5.66
N VAL A 324 -20.71 -13.87 -4.43
CA VAL A 324 -21.59 -13.93 -3.24
C VAL A 324 -22.07 -12.53 -2.83
N GLY A 325 -21.35 -11.48 -3.22
CA GLY A 325 -21.75 -10.09 -2.99
C GLY A 325 -20.97 -9.12 -3.85
N LYS A 326 -21.26 -7.82 -3.70
CA LYS A 326 -20.69 -6.74 -4.52
C LYS A 326 -19.16 -6.81 -4.64
N PHE A 327 -18.48 -7.09 -3.52
CA PHE A 327 -17.02 -7.19 -3.42
C PHE A 327 -16.58 -8.54 -2.83
N LEU A 328 -17.37 -9.60 -3.05
CA LEU A 328 -17.15 -10.90 -2.42
C LEU A 328 -17.34 -12.03 -3.41
N PHE A 329 -16.26 -12.77 -3.64
CA PHE A 329 -16.28 -14.09 -4.26
C PHE A 329 -16.33 -15.18 -3.18
N GLY A 330 -16.99 -16.28 -3.48
CA GLY A 330 -16.91 -17.53 -2.72
C GLY A 330 -16.13 -18.59 -3.51
N GLN A 331 -15.94 -19.78 -2.93
CA GLN A 331 -15.21 -20.89 -3.56
C GLN A 331 -13.93 -20.42 -4.25
N TRP A 332 -13.04 -19.79 -3.46
CA TRP A 332 -11.79 -19.26 -4.00
C TRP A 332 -11.00 -20.40 -4.63
N LEU A 333 -10.47 -20.16 -5.82
CA LEU A 333 -9.66 -21.14 -6.52
C LEU A 333 -8.39 -21.44 -5.71
N GLU A 334 -7.98 -22.70 -5.74
CA GLU A 334 -6.74 -23.18 -5.14
C GLU A 334 -5.88 -23.80 -6.24
N MET A 335 -4.59 -23.48 -6.25
CA MET A 335 -3.65 -24.12 -7.18
C MET A 335 -3.33 -25.54 -6.72
N ASP A 336 -3.31 -26.46 -7.67
CA ASP A 336 -2.92 -27.85 -7.42
C ASP A 336 -1.43 -27.92 -7.03
N GLU A 337 -0.59 -27.13 -7.73
CA GLU A 337 0.83 -26.95 -7.44
C GLU A 337 1.30 -25.57 -7.90
N VAL A 338 2.18 -24.93 -7.11
CA VAL A 338 2.88 -23.70 -7.53
C VAL A 338 4.23 -24.09 -8.12
N ALA A 339 4.30 -24.23 -9.45
CA ALA A 339 5.53 -24.60 -10.13
C ALA A 339 6.61 -23.51 -10.06
N ALA A 340 7.87 -23.93 -10.15
CA ALA A 340 9.00 -23.02 -10.36
C ALA A 340 9.08 -22.54 -11.82
N ILE A 341 9.82 -21.46 -12.07
CA ILE A 341 10.19 -21.07 -13.43
C ILE A 341 11.29 -22.01 -13.92
N GLU A 342 11.03 -22.69 -15.03
CA GLU A 342 12.03 -23.50 -15.72
C GLU A 342 12.82 -22.62 -16.69
N THR A 343 14.14 -22.82 -16.75
CA THR A 343 15.02 -22.11 -17.69
C THR A 343 15.76 -23.12 -18.56
N GLN A 344 15.60 -22.99 -19.88
CA GLN A 344 16.26 -23.82 -20.88
C GLN A 344 16.97 -22.90 -21.91
N GLY A 345 18.26 -22.69 -21.72
CA GLY A 345 19.03 -21.72 -22.50
C GLY A 345 18.51 -20.30 -22.28
N VAL A 346 18.02 -19.65 -23.35
CA VAL A 346 17.38 -18.31 -23.28
C VAL A 346 15.87 -18.38 -23.02
N SER A 347 15.28 -19.56 -23.06
CA SER A 347 13.84 -19.76 -22.84
C SER A 347 13.53 -19.86 -21.34
N LYS A 348 12.45 -19.21 -20.92
CA LYS A 348 11.87 -19.34 -19.58
C LYS A 348 10.40 -19.77 -19.72
N SER A 349 9.98 -20.73 -18.93
CA SER A 349 8.60 -21.22 -18.91
C SER A 349 8.09 -21.40 -17.49
N TRP A 350 6.79 -21.22 -17.32
CA TRP A 350 6.07 -21.54 -16.09
C TRP A 350 4.76 -22.20 -16.46
N VAL A 351 4.33 -23.18 -15.67
CA VAL A 351 3.08 -23.92 -15.85
C VAL A 351 2.33 -23.89 -14.51
N GLY A 352 1.02 -23.66 -14.57
CA GLY A 352 0.16 -23.65 -13.40
C GLY A 352 -1.16 -24.32 -13.68
N GLN A 353 -1.72 -24.95 -12.65
CA GLN A 353 -3.04 -25.58 -12.68
C GLN A 353 -3.77 -25.29 -11.37
N PHE A 354 -5.07 -25.01 -11.47
CA PHE A 354 -5.96 -24.80 -10.33
C PHE A 354 -7.24 -25.61 -10.48
N THR A 355 -7.91 -25.88 -9.36
CA THR A 355 -9.20 -26.58 -9.31
C THR A 355 -10.30 -25.73 -8.69
#